data_AF-A0A3P8LDL5-F1
#
_entry.id   AF-A0A3P8LDL5-F1
#
_cell.length_a   1.000
_cell.length_b   1.000
_cell.length_c   1.000
_cell.angle_alpha   90.00
_cell.angle_beta   90.00
_cell.angle_gamma   90.00
#
_symmetry.space_group_name_H-M   'P 1'
#
loop_
_entity.id
_entity.type
_entity.pdbx_description
1 polymer ?
#
loop_
_entity_poly.entity_id
_entity_poly.type
_entity_poly.pdbx_seq_one_letter_code
_entity_poly.pdbx_strand_id
1 'polypeptide(L)'
;MVKNLPYNISAEEMYDIFGKYGAIRQIRIGNTPETKGTALVIYEDIFEAKNACDHLSGFNVCNRYLVVLYYQRNRVSGFFSEILIDILV
;
A
#
# COMPACT_ATOMS: atom_id res chain seq x y z
N MET A 1 1.04 -4.23 -1.44
CA MET A 1 -0.36 -3.91 -1.81
C MET A 1 -1.22 -4.09 -0.58
N VAL A 2 -2.08 -3.11 -0.32
CA VAL A 2 -3.03 -3.08 0.78
C VAL A 2 -4.44 -3.15 0.18
N LYS A 3 -5.31 -3.97 0.75
CA LYS A 3 -6.71 -4.10 0.35
C LYS A 3 -7.61 -3.99 1.58
N ASN A 4 -8.91 -3.84 1.32
CA ASN A 4 -9.96 -3.69 2.33
C ASN A 4 -9.83 -2.42 3.18
N LEU A 5 -9.20 -1.37 2.63
CA LEU A 5 -9.09 -0.08 3.30
C LEU A 5 -10.47 0.59 3.43
N PRO A 6 -10.69 1.38 4.50
CA PRO A 6 -11.82 2.31 4.55
C PRO A 6 -11.82 3.24 3.33
N TYR A 7 -13.00 3.49 2.77
CA TYR A 7 -13.15 4.31 1.56
C TYR A 7 -12.91 5.80 1.77
N ASN A 8 -12.85 6.22 3.03
CA ASN A 8 -12.60 7.57 3.48
C ASN A 8 -11.24 7.74 4.16
N ILE A 9 -10.35 6.74 4.05
CA ILE A 9 -9.02 6.84 4.67
C ILE A 9 -8.22 7.99 4.03
N SER A 10 -7.62 8.82 4.87
CA SER A 10 -6.79 9.94 4.45
C SER A 10 -5.35 9.49 4.14
N ALA A 11 -4.62 10.31 3.40
CA ALA A 11 -3.19 10.08 3.17
C ALA A 11 -2.40 10.15 4.49
N GLU A 12 -2.75 11.08 5.38
CA GLU A 12 -2.11 11.23 6.70
C GLU A 12 -2.25 9.95 7.53
N GLU A 13 -3.46 9.38 7.64
CA GLU A 13 -3.67 8.09 8.33
C GLU A 13 -2.85 6.95 7.72
N MET A 14 -2.69 6.93 6.39
CA MET A 14 -1.85 5.94 5.73
C MET A 14 -0.38 6.10 6.14
N TYR A 15 0.14 7.33 6.21
CA TYR A 15 1.50 7.56 6.71
C TYR A 15 1.64 7.23 8.19
N ASP A 16 0.63 7.51 9.02
CA ASP A 16 0.66 7.19 10.46
C ASP A 16 0.64 5.68 10.74
N ILE A 17 -0.10 4.91 9.94
CA ILE A 17 -0.19 3.45 10.10
C ILE A 17 1.07 2.78 9.56
N PHE A 18 1.45 3.08 8.32
CA PHE A 18 2.54 2.39 7.63
C PHE A 18 3.91 2.95 8.01
N GLY A 19 4.03 4.23 8.33
CA GLY A 19 5.31 4.89 8.65
C GLY A 19 5.95 4.39 9.95
N LYS A 20 5.19 3.72 10.81
CA LYS A 20 5.71 3.04 12.02
C LYS A 20 6.64 1.87 11.71
N TYR A 21 6.58 1.33 10.50
CA TYR A 21 7.31 0.12 10.11
C TYR A 21 8.55 0.40 9.26
N GLY A 22 8.72 1.65 8.79
CA GLY A 22 9.88 2.05 7.99
C GLY A 22 9.68 3.33 7.20
N ALA A 23 10.74 3.75 6.50
CA ALA A 23 10.72 4.91 5.64
C ALA A 23 9.88 4.66 4.38
N ILE A 24 8.82 5.45 4.21
CA ILE A 24 7.93 5.34 3.06
C ILE A 24 8.46 6.21 1.92
N ARG A 25 8.74 5.59 0.78
CA ARG A 25 9.07 6.27 -0.47
C ARG A 25 7.84 6.90 -1.09
N GLN A 26 6.73 6.15 -1.15
CA GLN A 26 5.49 6.62 -1.77
C GLN A 26 4.28 5.79 -1.32
N ILE A 27 3.12 6.45 -1.20
CA ILE A 27 1.81 5.78 -1.07
C ILE A 27 0.93 6.19 -2.26
N ARG A 28 0.37 5.19 -2.96
CA ARG A 28 -0.62 5.39 -4.03
C ARG A 28 -1.96 4.83 -3.59
N ILE A 29 -2.92 5.70 -3.34
CA ILE A 29 -4.27 5.30 -2.92
C ILE A 29 -5.16 5.16 -4.16
N GLY A 30 -5.87 4.04 -4.29
CA GLY A 30 -6.81 3.83 -5.37
C GLY A 30 -7.99 4.81 -5.28
N ASN A 31 -8.22 5.57 -6.35
CA ASN A 31 -9.22 6.64 -6.40
C ASN A 31 -10.37 6.37 -7.38
N THR A 32 -10.27 5.31 -8.21
CA THR A 32 -11.34 4.90 -9.13
C THR A 32 -12.34 3.98 -8.43
N PRO A 33 -13.58 3.83 -8.91
CA PRO A 33 -14.55 2.89 -8.35
C PRO A 33 -14.01 1.45 -8.23
N GLU A 34 -13.17 1.03 -9.17
CA GLU A 34 -12.57 -0.31 -9.21
C GLU A 34 -11.39 -0.48 -8.24
N THR A 35 -10.68 0.61 -7.93
CA THR A 35 -9.46 0.59 -7.11
C THR A 35 -9.68 1.13 -5.70
N LYS A 36 -10.84 1.71 -5.42
CA LYS A 36 -11.18 2.27 -4.11
C LYS A 36 -11.09 1.20 -3.01
N GLY A 37 -10.50 1.57 -1.87
CA GLY A 37 -10.23 0.63 -0.79
C GLY A 37 -9.00 -0.26 -1.03
N THR A 38 -8.19 0.08 -2.03
CA THR A 38 -6.85 -0.49 -2.23
C THR A 38 -5.79 0.61 -2.21
N ALA A 39 -4.56 0.25 -1.84
CA ALA A 39 -3.42 1.13 -1.93
C ALA A 39 -2.13 0.36 -2.22
N LEU A 40 -1.16 1.05 -2.79
CA LEU A 40 0.22 0.60 -2.91
C LEU A 40 1.08 1.43 -1.96
N VAL A 41 1.73 0.76 -1.00
CA VAL A 41 2.72 1.38 -0.10
C VAL A 41 4.08 0.89 -0.56
N ILE A 42 4.98 1.82 -0.86
CA ILE A 42 6.33 1.58 -1.33
C ILE A 42 7.27 2.07 -0.24
N TYR A 43 8.04 1.16 0.34
CA TYR A 43 9.10 1.46 1.31
C TYR A 43 10.43 1.65 0.59
N GLU A 44 11.37 2.32 1.25
CA GLU A 44 12.76 2.43 0.79
C GLU A 44 13.51 1.08 0.94
N ASP A 45 13.20 0.32 1.99
CA ASP A 45 13.86 -0.97 2.27
C ASP A 45 12.90 -2.18 2.26
N ILE A 46 13.40 -3.33 1.82
CA ILE A 46 12.61 -4.57 1.70
C ILE A 46 12.27 -5.21 3.06
N PHE A 47 13.15 -5.08 4.05
CA PHE A 47 12.94 -5.60 5.39
C PHE A 47 11.86 -4.80 6.13
N GLU A 48 11.78 -3.48 5.90
CA GLU A 48 10.70 -2.61 6.38
C GLU A 48 9.35 -3.01 5.77
N ALA A 49 9.31 -3.23 4.46
CA ALA A 49 8.12 -3.71 3.76
C ALA A 49 7.65 -5.08 4.30
N LYS A 50 8.59 -5.98 4.59
CA LYS A 50 8.30 -7.28 5.21
C LYS A 50 7.72 -7.11 6.60
N ASN A 51 8.36 -6.29 7.43
CA ASN A 51 7.91 -6.00 8.78
C ASN A 51 6.47 -5.45 8.80
N ALA A 52 6.17 -4.50 7.91
CA ALA A 52 4.83 -3.96 7.75
C ALA A 52 3.81 -5.03 7.33
N CYS A 53 4.18 -5.90 6.38
CA CYS A 53 3.30 -6.97 5.90
C CYS A 53 2.96 -7.98 7.01
N ASP A 54 3.96 -8.37 7.80
CA ASP A 54 3.83 -9.37 8.86
C ASP A 54 2.92 -8.87 10.01
N HIS A 55 2.91 -7.56 10.29
CA HIS A 55 2.16 -6.98 11.41
C HIS A 55 0.82 -6.33 11.04
N LEU A 56 0.68 -5.79 9.82
CA LEU A 56 -0.53 -5.06 9.42
C LEU A 56 -1.57 -5.95 8.72
N SER A 57 -1.20 -7.17 8.33
CA SER A 57 -2.18 -8.13 7.83
C SER A 57 -3.14 -8.53 8.95
N GLY A 58 -4.44 -8.31 8.75
CA GLY A 58 -5.45 -8.50 9.79
C GLY A 58 -5.54 -7.35 10.80
N PHE A 59 -4.87 -6.22 10.58
CA PHE A 59 -5.02 -5.04 11.43
C PHE A 59 -6.38 -4.39 11.22
N ASN A 60 -7.10 -4.05 12.29
CA ASN A 60 -8.42 -3.43 12.21
C ASN A 60 -8.30 -1.91 12.07
N VAL A 61 -8.82 -1.36 10.97
CA VAL A 61 -8.96 0.08 10.74
C VAL A 61 -10.43 0.37 10.45
N CYS A 62 -11.07 1.17 11.29
CA CYS A 62 -12.49 1.56 11.15
C CYS A 62 -13.43 0.36 10.90
N ASN A 63 -13.24 -0.71 11.68
CA ASN A 63 -14.02 -1.95 11.57
C ASN A 63 -13.80 -2.75 10.26
N ARG A 64 -12.67 -2.50 9.57
CA ARG A 64 -12.20 -3.27 8.42
C ARG A 64 -10.82 -3.86 8.70
N TYR A 65 -10.70 -5.17 8.52
CA TYR A 65 -9.42 -5.86 8.65
C TYR A 65 -8.61 -5.73 7.38
N LEU A 66 -7.44 -5.10 7.47
CA LEU A 66 -6.58 -4.89 6.32
C LEU A 66 -6.05 -6.21 5.78
N VAL A 67 -5.91 -6.28 4.45
CA VAL A 67 -5.20 -7.37 3.79
C VAL A 67 -3.95 -6.78 3.17
N VAL A 68 -2.79 -7.16 3.69
CA VAL A 68 -1.48 -6.67 3.24
C VAL A 68 -0.75 -7.81 2.53
N LEU A 69 -0.32 -7.57 1.30
CA LEU A 69 0.30 -8.56 0.42
C LEU A 69 1.51 -7.95 -0.27
N TYR A 70 2.55 -8.77 -0.53
CA TYR A 70 3.62 -8.36 -1.44
C TYR A 70 3.05 -8.06 -2.83
N TYR A 71 3.55 -6.99 -3.44
CA TYR A 71 3.14 -6.63 -4.79
C TYR A 71 3.79 -7.59 -5.80
N GLN A 72 2.98 -8.33 -6.55
CA GLN A 72 3.44 -9.19 -7.64
C GLN A 72 3.17 -8.51 -8.98
N ARG A 73 4.25 -8.10 -9.66
CA ARG A 73 4.22 -7.40 -10.95
C ARG A 73 3.48 -8.17 -12.06
N ASN A 74 3.49 -9.50 -12.03
CA ASN A 74 2.85 -10.35 -13.05
C ASN A 74 1.32 -10.44 -12.98
N ARG A 75 0.65 -9.86 -11.97
CA ARG A 75 -0.82 -9.93 -11.85
C ARG A 75 -1.56 -8.63 -12.23
N VAL A 76 -0.86 -7.60 -12.70
CA VAL A 76 -1.44 -6.27 -12.91
C VAL A 76 -1.14 -5.78 -14.32
N SER A 77 -1.99 -6.14 -15.28
CA SER A 77 -1.78 -5.89 -16.72
C SER A 77 -2.00 -4.45 -17.20
N GLY A 78 -2.14 -3.45 -16.31
CA GLY A 78 -2.53 -2.08 -16.72
C GLY A 78 -1.85 -0.92 -16.01
N PHE A 79 -0.89 -1.14 -15.11
CA PHE A 79 -0.29 -0.08 -14.27
C PHE A 79 1.21 0.18 -14.55
N PHE A 80 1.79 -0.48 -15.57
CA PHE A 80 3.23 -0.61 -15.69
C PHE A 80 3.98 0.53 -16.39
N SER A 81 3.31 1.40 -17.14
CA SER A 81 4.00 2.51 -17.81
C SER A 81 4.46 3.60 -16.85
N GLU A 82 3.73 3.87 -15.76
CA GLU A 82 4.08 4.96 -14.83
C GLU A 82 5.04 4.51 -13.71
N ILE A 83 4.91 3.28 -13.19
CA ILE A 83 5.75 2.79 -12.08
C ILE A 83 7.20 2.53 -12.51
N LEU A 84 7.44 2.20 -13.78
CA LEU A 84 8.79 1.90 -14.27
C LEU A 84 9.64 3.17 -14.45
N ILE A 85 9.01 4.35 -14.52
CA ILE A 85 9.69 5.64 -14.58
C ILE A 85 10.21 6.05 -13.19
N ASP A 86 9.44 5.79 -12.11
CA ASP A 86 9.79 6.22 -10.74
C ASP A 86 10.88 5.40 -10.03
N ILE A 87 11.26 4.25 -10.58
CA ILE A 87 12.39 3.43 -10.08
C ILE A 87 13.69 3.77 -10.82
N LEU A 88 13.64 4.46 -11.96
CA LEU A 88 14.79 4.70 -12.84
C LEU A 88 15.29 6.16 -12.89
N VAL A 89 14.70 7.08 -12.11
CA VAL A 89 15.19 8.47 -11.97
C VAL A 89 15.59 8.75 -10.53
#